data_AF-A0A7I8W1Y6-F1
#
_entry.id   AF-A0A7I8W1Y6-F1
#
_cell.length_a   1.000
_cell.length_b   1.000
_cell.length_c   1.000
_cell.angle_alpha   90.00
_cell.angle_beta   90.00
_cell.angle_gamma   90.00
#
_symmetry.space_group_name_H-M   'P 1'
#
loop_
_entity.id
_entity.type
_entity.pdbx_description
1 polymer ?
#
loop_
_entity_poly.entity_id
_entity_poly.type
_entity_poly.pdbx_seq_one_letter_code
_entity_poly.pdbx_strand_id
1 'polypeptide(L)'
;MSRFTTFSQLCKFAKRQYCSDSQNHLINECFKQGRIDKYKAVTVNLSPLPEDTSRNSFKKILSRYVEDYSRAGIIACWMSLPISKSFLIPPAAELGFEFHHAEKNNATLIKTLSTSSSIPLFASHQVGVAGCVVNDESKEILFVKDKHRPETHSFSRWKLPGGLADLGEDIADAAVREVYEETNIQAKFQGILSFRQHHSFPGAWGRSDLYFICHLKPITTDIQHCTREIQDCKWITLEEIKNDQHISPVTRAVIAMVDEGLSTNWRKVNWESKVMPSVYPGQTYTLFSSVC
;
A
#
# COMPACT_ATOMS: atom_id res chain seq x y z
N MET A 1 18.84 -5.01 -65.48
CA MET A 1 18.99 -3.91 -64.49
C MET A 1 19.38 -4.52 -63.15
N SER A 2 20.69 -4.65 -62.91
CA SER A 2 21.22 -5.32 -61.72
C SER A 2 21.19 -4.41 -60.49
N ARG A 3 20.65 -4.93 -59.39
CA ARG A 3 20.66 -4.30 -58.08
C ARG A 3 22.08 -4.38 -57.49
N PHE A 4 22.86 -3.32 -57.60
CA PHE A 4 24.05 -3.16 -56.76
C PHE A 4 23.63 -2.59 -55.41
N THR A 5 23.35 -3.47 -54.44
CA THR A 5 23.24 -3.08 -53.03
C THR A 5 24.63 -2.68 -52.55
N THR A 6 24.83 -1.42 -52.14
CA THR A 6 26.15 -0.93 -51.73
C THR A 6 26.63 -1.65 -50.46
N PHE A 7 27.94 -1.87 -50.32
CA PHE A 7 28.54 -2.52 -49.14
C PHE A 7 28.09 -1.87 -47.80
N SER A 8 27.86 -0.55 -47.81
CA SER A 8 27.27 0.22 -46.70
C SER A 8 25.84 -0.19 -46.35
N GLN A 9 24.99 -0.49 -47.35
CA GLN A 9 23.64 -0.99 -47.14
C GLN A 9 23.64 -2.44 -46.60
N LEU A 10 24.55 -3.29 -47.08
CA LEU A 10 24.72 -4.65 -46.58
C LEU A 10 25.23 -4.67 -45.12
N CYS A 11 26.21 -3.84 -44.76
CA CYS A 11 26.67 -3.71 -43.38
C CYS A 11 25.58 -3.16 -42.43
N LYS A 12 24.77 -2.19 -42.90
CA LYS A 12 23.62 -1.69 -42.12
C LYS A 12 22.55 -2.76 -41.93
N PHE A 13 22.30 -3.58 -42.95
CA PHE A 13 21.34 -4.68 -42.90
C PHE A 13 21.82 -5.78 -41.95
N ALA A 14 23.08 -6.21 -42.07
CA ALA A 14 23.69 -7.21 -41.18
C ALA A 14 23.74 -6.74 -39.72
N LYS A 15 24.08 -5.47 -39.46
CA LYS A 15 24.04 -4.89 -38.10
C LYS A 15 22.61 -4.83 -37.53
N ARG A 16 21.61 -4.49 -38.35
CA ARG A 16 20.20 -4.50 -37.94
C ARG A 16 19.70 -5.92 -37.64
N GLN A 17 20.09 -6.89 -38.45
CA GLN A 17 19.71 -8.29 -38.26
C GLN A 17 20.36 -8.88 -37.00
N TYR A 18 21.66 -8.66 -36.80
CA TYR A 18 22.36 -9.06 -35.58
C TYR A 18 21.77 -8.43 -34.31
N CYS A 19 21.42 -7.14 -34.36
CA CYS A 19 20.74 -6.45 -33.27
C CYS A 19 19.35 -7.06 -32.98
N SER A 20 18.56 -7.34 -34.03
CA SER A 20 17.26 -8.01 -33.90
C SER A 20 17.39 -9.41 -33.30
N ASP A 21 18.37 -10.20 -33.72
CA ASP A 21 18.60 -11.57 -33.21
C ASP A 21 19.05 -11.55 -31.75
N SER A 22 19.89 -10.59 -31.37
CA SER A 22 20.30 -10.35 -29.97
C SER A 22 19.12 -9.93 -29.10
N GLN A 23 18.27 -9.01 -29.55
CA GLN A 23 17.07 -8.58 -28.82
C GLN A 23 16.08 -9.75 -28.67
N ASN A 24 15.84 -10.51 -29.74
CA ASN A 24 14.98 -11.69 -29.70
C ASN A 24 15.49 -12.72 -28.69
N HIS A 25 16.81 -12.94 -28.63
CA HIS A 25 17.41 -13.82 -27.64
C HIS A 25 17.10 -13.36 -26.20
N LEU A 26 17.34 -12.09 -25.87
CA LEU A 26 17.06 -11.55 -24.52
C LEU A 26 15.58 -11.62 -24.13
N ILE A 27 14.67 -11.35 -25.06
CA ILE A 27 13.23 -11.52 -24.84
C ILE A 27 12.94 -12.98 -24.48
N ASN A 28 13.46 -13.93 -25.27
CA ASN A 28 13.29 -15.35 -24.99
C ASN A 28 13.86 -15.76 -23.63
N GLU A 29 15.04 -15.28 -23.26
CA GLU A 29 15.66 -15.60 -21.97
C GLU A 29 14.79 -15.10 -20.80
N CYS A 30 14.19 -13.91 -20.89
CA CYS A 30 13.27 -13.43 -19.85
C CYS A 30 12.09 -14.39 -19.63
N PHE A 31 11.47 -14.87 -20.72
CA PHE A 31 10.34 -15.81 -20.61
C PHE A 31 10.78 -17.20 -20.15
N LYS A 32 11.92 -17.73 -20.62
CA LYS A 32 12.47 -19.02 -20.15
C LYS A 32 12.82 -19.00 -18.66
N GLN A 33 13.29 -17.88 -18.14
CA GLN A 33 13.60 -17.68 -16.73
C GLN A 33 12.35 -17.39 -15.87
N GLY A 34 11.17 -17.37 -16.49
CA GLY A 34 9.90 -17.20 -15.80
C GLY A 34 9.72 -18.25 -14.70
N ARG A 35 9.36 -17.80 -13.49
CA ARG A 35 9.18 -18.67 -12.33
C ARG A 35 7.73 -19.13 -12.26
N ILE A 36 7.51 -20.44 -12.24
CA ILE A 36 6.19 -21.03 -12.06
C ILE A 36 5.96 -21.26 -10.57
N ASP A 37 4.85 -20.75 -10.04
CA ASP A 37 4.45 -20.96 -8.65
C ASP A 37 3.64 -22.26 -8.45
N LYS A 38 3.31 -22.58 -7.20
CA LYS A 38 2.53 -23.77 -6.82
C LYS A 38 1.08 -23.77 -7.38
N TYR A 39 0.60 -22.63 -7.86
CA TYR A 39 -0.73 -22.47 -8.45
C TYR A 39 -0.68 -22.52 -9.98
N LYS A 40 0.48 -22.82 -10.59
CA LYS A 40 0.70 -22.84 -12.04
C LYS A 40 0.56 -21.46 -12.69
N ALA A 41 0.86 -20.38 -11.98
CA ALA A 41 1.07 -19.08 -12.59
C ALA A 41 2.56 -18.85 -12.87
N VAL A 42 2.89 -18.28 -14.02
CA VAL A 42 4.26 -17.93 -14.38
C VAL A 42 4.51 -16.44 -14.16
N THR A 43 5.63 -16.09 -13.53
CA THR A 43 6.06 -14.69 -13.34
C THR A 43 7.32 -14.40 -14.13
N VAL A 44 7.25 -13.41 -15.02
CA VAL A 44 8.33 -13.00 -15.93
C VAL A 44 8.80 -11.59 -15.57
N ASN A 45 10.10 -11.42 -15.39
CA ASN A 45 10.72 -10.11 -15.13
C ASN A 45 11.29 -9.55 -16.44
N LEU A 46 10.77 -8.41 -16.89
CA LEU A 46 11.23 -7.74 -18.12
C LEU A 46 12.31 -6.68 -17.87
N SER A 47 12.71 -6.45 -16.61
CA SER A 47 13.77 -5.50 -16.25
C SER A 47 15.09 -5.69 -17.02
N PRO A 48 15.54 -6.92 -17.36
CA PRO A 48 16.78 -7.12 -18.13
C PRO A 48 16.73 -6.66 -19.58
N LEU A 49 15.54 -6.37 -20.14
CA LEU A 49 15.44 -5.97 -21.54
C LEU A 49 16.11 -4.60 -21.80
N PRO A 50 16.67 -4.37 -22.99
CA PRO A 50 17.14 -3.04 -23.40
C PRO A 50 15.98 -2.04 -23.55
N GLU A 51 16.25 -0.75 -23.34
CA GLU A 51 15.25 0.32 -23.54
C GLU A 51 14.89 0.55 -25.02
N ASP A 52 15.70 0.05 -25.95
CA ASP A 52 15.45 0.07 -27.39
C ASP A 52 14.81 -1.23 -27.93
N THR A 53 14.26 -2.06 -27.04
CA THR A 53 13.63 -3.34 -27.41
C THR A 53 12.53 -3.14 -28.45
N SER A 54 12.59 -3.89 -29.55
CA SER A 54 11.56 -3.85 -30.59
C SER A 54 10.19 -4.32 -30.07
N ARG A 55 9.19 -3.42 -30.11
CA ARG A 55 7.78 -3.72 -29.77
C ARG A 55 7.19 -4.88 -30.59
N ASN A 56 7.53 -4.93 -31.89
CA ASN A 56 7.05 -5.98 -32.79
C ASN A 56 7.66 -7.34 -32.45
N SER A 57 8.97 -7.36 -32.17
CA SER A 57 9.67 -8.57 -31.75
C SER A 57 9.13 -9.08 -30.42
N PHE A 58 8.95 -8.18 -29.45
CA PHE A 58 8.35 -8.50 -28.16
C PHE A 58 6.94 -9.08 -28.31
N LYS A 59 6.04 -8.41 -29.05
CA LYS A 59 4.68 -8.90 -29.28
C LYS A 59 4.67 -10.30 -29.90
N LYS A 60 5.48 -10.52 -30.95
CA LYS A 60 5.57 -11.81 -31.63
C LYS A 60 6.02 -12.93 -30.69
N ILE A 61 7.05 -12.68 -29.89
CA ILE A 61 7.59 -13.67 -28.95
C ILE A 61 6.60 -13.91 -27.79
N LEU A 62 6.02 -12.85 -27.24
CA LEU A 62 5.02 -12.93 -26.18
C LEU A 62 3.79 -13.76 -26.60
N SER A 63 3.26 -13.54 -27.81
CA SER A 63 2.15 -14.33 -28.37
C SER A 63 2.46 -15.83 -28.37
N ARG A 64 3.67 -16.22 -28.79
CA ARG A 64 4.10 -17.62 -28.79
C ARG A 64 4.16 -18.18 -27.37
N TYR A 65 4.77 -17.46 -26.42
CA TYR A 65 4.82 -17.92 -25.02
C TYR A 65 3.44 -18.02 -24.39
N VAL A 66 2.52 -17.10 -24.69
CA VAL A 66 1.12 -17.19 -24.23
C VAL A 66 0.47 -18.49 -24.70
N GLU A 67 0.65 -18.87 -25.98
CA GLU A 67 0.15 -20.14 -26.49
C GLU A 67 0.83 -21.36 -25.84
N ASP A 68 2.15 -21.33 -25.69
CA ASP A 68 2.93 -22.41 -25.10
C ASP A 68 2.56 -22.61 -23.62
N TYR A 69 2.38 -21.53 -22.86
CA TYR A 69 1.89 -21.54 -21.49
C TYR A 69 0.48 -22.14 -21.39
N SER A 70 -0.43 -21.73 -22.28
CA SER A 70 -1.77 -22.32 -22.33
C SER A 70 -1.73 -23.84 -22.59
N ARG A 71 -0.91 -24.30 -23.54
CA ARG A 71 -0.72 -25.74 -23.84
C ARG A 71 -0.11 -26.50 -22.67
N ALA A 72 0.77 -25.86 -21.91
CA ALA A 72 1.40 -26.43 -20.72
C ALA A 72 0.49 -26.41 -19.48
N GLY A 73 -0.73 -25.89 -19.58
CA GLY A 73 -1.69 -25.81 -18.47
C GLY A 73 -1.32 -24.76 -17.42
N ILE A 74 -0.55 -23.73 -17.80
CA ILE A 74 -0.33 -22.53 -16.99
C ILE A 74 -1.65 -21.76 -16.93
N ILE A 75 -2.04 -21.30 -15.74
CA ILE A 75 -3.34 -20.65 -15.53
C ILE A 75 -3.28 -19.13 -15.68
N ALA A 76 -2.12 -18.52 -15.45
CA ALA A 76 -1.91 -17.09 -15.53
C ALA A 76 -0.45 -16.75 -15.85
N CYS A 77 -0.24 -15.65 -16.57
CA CYS A 77 1.06 -15.08 -16.87
C CYS A 77 1.15 -13.67 -16.26
N TRP A 78 2.12 -13.48 -15.38
CA TRP A 78 2.46 -12.21 -14.77
C TRP A 78 3.71 -11.64 -15.43
N MET A 79 3.71 -10.34 -15.72
CA MET A 79 4.89 -9.63 -16.22
C MET A 79 5.16 -8.41 -15.36
N SER A 80 6.38 -8.29 -14.83
CA SER A 80 6.84 -7.06 -14.18
C SER A 80 7.78 -6.29 -15.09
N LEU A 81 7.64 -4.97 -15.13
CA LEU A 81 8.51 -4.10 -15.92
C LEU A 81 8.67 -2.71 -15.29
N PRO A 82 9.88 -2.12 -15.37
CA PRO A 82 10.11 -0.74 -14.98
C PRO A 82 9.44 0.25 -15.94
N ILE A 83 9.21 1.48 -15.47
CA ILE A 83 8.55 2.56 -16.22
C ILE A 83 9.31 2.91 -17.51
N SER A 84 10.63 2.74 -17.54
CA SER A 84 11.44 2.94 -18.75
C SER A 84 11.11 1.94 -19.87
N LYS A 85 10.42 0.83 -19.55
CA LYS A 85 9.95 -0.18 -20.50
C LYS A 85 8.44 -0.10 -20.77
N SER A 86 7.77 0.96 -20.33
CA SER A 86 6.31 1.12 -20.48
C SER A 86 5.82 1.06 -21.94
N PHE A 87 6.69 1.33 -22.91
CA PHE A 87 6.39 1.17 -24.34
C PHE A 87 6.12 -0.30 -24.76
N LEU A 88 6.43 -1.29 -23.90
CA LEU A 88 6.08 -2.70 -24.09
C LEU A 88 4.67 -3.04 -23.56
N ILE A 89 4.01 -2.14 -22.83
CA ILE A 89 2.66 -2.36 -22.30
C ILE A 89 1.61 -2.43 -23.43
N PRO A 90 1.55 -1.50 -24.41
CA PRO A 90 0.58 -1.58 -25.49
C PRO A 90 0.58 -2.93 -26.26
N PRO A 91 1.73 -3.49 -26.71
CA PRO A 91 1.72 -4.80 -27.36
C PRO A 91 1.33 -5.95 -26.43
N ALA A 92 1.56 -5.83 -25.11
CA ALA A 92 1.05 -6.82 -24.15
C ALA A 92 -0.47 -6.72 -23.99
N ALA A 93 -1.01 -5.50 -23.90
CA ALA A 93 -2.45 -5.24 -23.81
C ALA A 93 -3.21 -5.76 -25.04
N GLU A 94 -2.64 -5.61 -26.24
CA GLU A 94 -3.18 -6.20 -27.49
C GLU A 94 -3.28 -7.73 -27.45
N LEU A 95 -2.50 -8.39 -26.59
CA LEU A 95 -2.57 -9.84 -26.34
C LEU A 95 -3.44 -10.18 -25.12
N GLY A 96 -4.17 -9.20 -24.57
CA GLY A 96 -5.11 -9.37 -23.45
C GLY A 96 -4.43 -9.45 -22.09
N PHE A 97 -3.28 -8.78 -21.91
CA PHE A 97 -2.76 -8.47 -20.58
C PHE A 97 -3.44 -7.21 -20.03
N GLU A 98 -3.70 -7.19 -18.73
CA GLU A 98 -4.29 -6.08 -17.99
C GLU A 98 -3.34 -5.60 -16.90
N PHE A 99 -3.56 -4.38 -16.39
CA PHE A 99 -2.85 -3.91 -15.21
C PHE A 99 -3.33 -4.64 -13.96
N HIS A 100 -2.40 -5.16 -13.16
CA HIS A 100 -2.72 -5.61 -11.80
C HIS A 100 -2.45 -4.52 -10.77
N HIS A 101 -1.25 -3.93 -10.81
CA HIS A 101 -0.84 -2.80 -9.98
C HIS A 101 0.40 -2.13 -10.56
N ALA A 102 0.71 -0.95 -10.01
CA ALA A 102 2.00 -0.30 -10.20
C ALA A 102 2.41 0.36 -8.88
N GLU A 103 3.71 0.31 -8.58
CA GLU A 103 4.31 0.98 -7.44
C GLU A 103 5.57 1.71 -7.88
N LYS A 104 5.61 3.02 -7.61
CA LYS A 104 6.70 3.91 -8.01
C LYS A 104 7.02 3.75 -9.50
N ASN A 105 8.16 3.12 -9.81
CA ASN A 105 8.67 2.94 -11.16
C ASN A 105 8.43 1.54 -11.73
N ASN A 106 7.64 0.67 -11.10
CA ASN A 106 7.39 -0.68 -11.59
C ASN A 106 5.89 -0.91 -11.81
N ALA A 107 5.55 -1.51 -12.94
CA ALA A 107 4.21 -2.00 -13.23
C ALA A 107 4.21 -3.53 -13.24
N THR A 108 3.07 -4.10 -12.83
CA THR A 108 2.78 -5.52 -12.93
C THR A 108 1.54 -5.71 -13.81
N LEU A 109 1.71 -6.46 -14.88
CA LEU A 109 0.65 -6.88 -15.80
C LEU A 109 0.29 -8.33 -15.55
N ILE A 110 -0.95 -8.69 -15.86
CA ILE A 110 -1.42 -10.07 -15.81
C ILE A 110 -2.29 -10.43 -17.00
N LYS A 111 -2.16 -11.67 -17.47
CA LYS A 111 -3.14 -12.33 -18.33
C LYS A 111 -3.55 -13.66 -17.72
N THR A 112 -4.85 -13.87 -17.52
CA THR A 112 -5.40 -15.20 -17.23
C THR A 112 -5.44 -16.03 -18.52
N LEU A 113 -5.02 -17.29 -18.42
CA LEU A 113 -4.97 -18.25 -19.53
C LEU A 113 -6.02 -19.37 -19.35
N SER A 114 -6.65 -19.44 -18.18
CA SER A 114 -7.75 -20.36 -17.84
C SER A 114 -8.99 -19.57 -17.43
N THR A 115 -10.18 -20.10 -17.75
CA THR A 115 -11.48 -19.50 -17.42
C THR A 115 -11.93 -19.73 -15.98
N SER A 116 -11.27 -20.64 -15.25
CA SER A 116 -11.67 -21.06 -13.89
C SER A 116 -10.91 -20.36 -12.76
N SER A 117 -9.97 -19.47 -13.06
CA SER A 117 -9.14 -18.80 -12.05
C SER A 117 -9.59 -17.35 -11.84
N SER A 118 -10.08 -17.04 -10.63
CA SER A 118 -10.20 -15.67 -10.16
C SER A 118 -8.86 -15.23 -9.57
N ILE A 119 -8.30 -14.15 -10.12
CA ILE A 119 -7.09 -13.53 -9.58
C ILE A 119 -7.56 -12.42 -8.63
N PRO A 120 -7.10 -12.40 -7.37
CA PRO A 120 -7.46 -11.33 -6.45
C PRO A 120 -6.93 -10.00 -6.95
N LEU A 121 -7.67 -8.91 -6.71
CA LEU A 121 -7.18 -7.55 -6.93
C LEU A 121 -6.00 -7.26 -5.99
N PHE A 122 -5.10 -6.37 -6.41
CA PHE A 122 -3.85 -6.08 -5.69
C PHE A 122 -4.04 -5.67 -4.22
N ALA A 123 -4.63 -4.51 -3.98
CA ALA A 123 -4.93 -4.02 -2.64
C ALA A 123 -6.39 -3.59 -2.60
N SER A 124 -7.15 -4.04 -1.61
CA SER A 124 -8.57 -3.67 -1.46
C SER A 124 -8.76 -2.53 -0.46
N HIS A 125 -7.83 -2.39 0.48
CA HIS A 125 -7.89 -1.42 1.56
C HIS A 125 -6.60 -0.60 1.64
N GLN A 126 -6.72 0.65 2.07
CA GLN A 126 -5.65 1.41 2.70
C GLN A 126 -5.79 1.30 4.22
N VAL A 127 -4.70 1.55 4.94
CA VAL A 127 -4.67 1.51 6.40
C VAL A 127 -4.29 2.88 6.93
N GLY A 128 -5.17 3.45 7.73
CA GLY A 128 -4.90 4.66 8.52
C GLY A 128 -4.88 4.35 10.01
N VAL A 129 -4.26 5.24 10.77
CA VAL A 129 -4.13 5.14 12.22
C VAL A 129 -4.44 6.47 12.89
N ALA A 130 -4.90 6.40 14.14
CA ALA A 130 -5.01 7.53 15.05
C ALA A 130 -4.34 7.18 16.37
N GLY A 131 -3.59 8.13 16.94
CA GLY A 131 -3.09 8.05 18.30
C GLY A 131 -4.06 8.75 19.26
N CYS A 132 -4.79 7.97 20.05
CA CYS A 132 -5.49 8.47 21.24
C CYS A 132 -4.52 8.52 22.41
N VAL A 133 -3.81 9.64 22.55
CA VAL A 133 -2.86 9.86 23.65
C VAL A 133 -3.62 10.28 24.89
N VAL A 134 -3.61 9.43 25.93
CA VAL A 134 -4.33 9.67 27.18
C VAL A 134 -3.34 9.90 28.32
N ASN A 135 -3.43 11.06 28.96
CA ASN A 135 -2.74 11.33 30.21
C ASN A 135 -3.63 10.87 31.37
N ASP A 136 -3.30 9.70 31.94
CA ASP A 136 -4.06 9.10 33.05
C ASP A 136 -4.10 10.00 34.30
N GLU A 137 -3.04 10.77 34.55
CA GLU A 137 -2.89 11.59 35.76
C GLU A 137 -3.78 12.83 35.70
N SER A 138 -3.73 13.55 34.58
CA SER A 138 -4.56 14.75 34.38
C SER A 138 -5.94 14.46 33.79
N LYS A 139 -6.20 13.22 33.36
CA LYS A 139 -7.41 12.81 32.62
C LYS A 139 -7.66 13.64 31.36
N GLU A 140 -6.57 13.97 30.67
CA GLU A 140 -6.59 14.72 29.42
C GLU A 140 -6.25 13.84 28.23
N ILE A 141 -6.77 14.21 27.07
CA ILE A 141 -6.53 13.55 25.79
C ILE A 141 -5.93 14.58 24.84
N LEU A 142 -4.93 14.17 24.06
CA LEU A 142 -4.31 15.04 23.06
C LEU A 142 -5.18 15.13 21.80
N PHE A 143 -5.48 16.36 21.37
CA PHE A 143 -6.21 16.64 20.15
C PHE A 143 -5.48 17.64 19.26
N VAL A 144 -5.74 17.54 17.96
CA VAL A 144 -5.24 18.45 16.93
C VAL A 144 -6.37 19.04 16.10
N LYS A 145 -6.12 20.19 15.46
CA LYS A 145 -6.93 20.76 14.39
C LYS A 145 -6.12 20.88 13.12
N ASP A 146 -6.66 20.38 12.01
CA ASP A 146 -6.04 20.52 10.69
C ASP A 146 -6.10 21.95 10.18
N LYS A 147 -5.00 22.43 9.60
CA LYS A 147 -4.87 23.76 9.01
C LYS A 147 -5.56 23.92 7.66
N HIS A 148 -5.59 22.86 6.86
CA HIS A 148 -6.09 22.89 5.48
C HIS A 148 -7.47 22.22 5.32
N ARG A 149 -8.28 22.20 6.38
CA ARG A 149 -9.58 21.56 6.32
C ARG A 149 -10.60 22.44 5.59
N PRO A 150 -11.32 21.93 4.57
CA PRO A 150 -12.38 22.68 3.91
C PRO A 150 -13.46 23.10 4.92
N GLU A 151 -13.87 24.37 4.88
CA GLU A 151 -14.89 24.95 5.78
C GLU A 151 -16.24 24.20 5.74
N THR A 152 -16.49 23.42 4.69
CA THR A 152 -17.68 22.59 4.50
C THR A 152 -17.75 21.38 5.45
N HIS A 153 -16.65 21.01 6.12
CA HIS A 153 -16.62 19.96 7.14
C HIS A 153 -16.89 20.54 8.54
N SER A 154 -18.07 21.16 8.71
CA SER A 154 -18.46 21.99 9.86
C SER A 154 -18.61 21.27 11.22
N PHE A 155 -18.45 19.95 11.29
CA PHE A 155 -18.89 19.17 12.46
C PHE A 155 -17.80 18.69 13.43
N SER A 156 -16.51 18.75 13.11
CA SER A 156 -15.45 18.29 14.05
C SER A 156 -14.25 19.21 14.04
N ARG A 157 -14.16 20.16 14.99
CA ARG A 157 -12.98 21.05 15.08
C ARG A 157 -11.75 20.29 15.54
N TRP A 158 -11.92 19.42 16.53
CA TRP A 158 -10.87 18.58 17.10
C TRP A 158 -10.91 17.17 16.52
N LYS A 159 -9.74 16.61 16.25
CA LYS A 159 -9.54 15.20 15.90
C LYS A 159 -8.35 14.63 16.68
N LEU A 160 -8.28 13.31 16.75
CA LEU A 160 -7.08 12.64 17.23
C LEU A 160 -5.96 12.80 16.18
N PRO A 161 -4.70 12.96 16.59
CA PRO A 161 -3.58 12.97 15.65
C PRO A 161 -3.47 11.64 14.92
N GLY A 162 -3.12 11.65 13.64
CA GLY A 162 -3.10 10.43 12.85
C GLY A 162 -3.03 10.63 11.33
N GLY A 163 -2.57 9.59 10.64
CA GLY A 163 -2.38 9.56 9.20
C GLY A 163 -2.42 8.15 8.63
N LEU A 164 -1.77 7.94 7.49
CA LEU A 164 -1.68 6.63 6.84
C LEU A 164 -0.49 5.86 7.36
N ALA A 165 -0.64 4.53 7.50
CA ALA A 165 0.49 3.65 7.75
C ALA A 165 1.34 3.53 6.48
N ASP A 166 2.67 3.56 6.65
CA ASP A 166 3.59 3.30 5.56
C ASP A 166 3.61 1.81 5.17
N LEU A 167 4.08 1.52 3.95
CA LEU A 167 4.17 0.13 3.48
C LEU A 167 5.12 -0.69 4.36
N GLY A 168 4.56 -1.69 5.04
CA GLY A 168 5.31 -2.57 5.95
C GLY A 168 5.49 -2.01 7.36
N GLU A 169 4.87 -0.88 7.68
CA GLU A 169 4.88 -0.29 9.02
C GLU A 169 3.84 -0.97 9.93
N ASP A 170 4.23 -1.24 11.18
CA ASP A 170 3.31 -1.78 12.19
C ASP A 170 2.30 -0.71 12.64
N ILE A 171 1.06 -1.11 12.90
CA ILE A 171 -0.03 -0.21 13.35
C ILE A 171 0.37 0.62 14.58
N ALA A 172 1.06 -0.01 15.53
CA ALA A 172 1.52 0.65 16.75
C ALA A 172 2.58 1.72 16.46
N ASP A 173 3.52 1.41 15.58
CA ASP A 173 4.61 2.31 15.20
C ASP A 173 4.08 3.49 14.39
N ALA A 174 3.17 3.24 13.43
CA ALA A 174 2.51 4.28 12.67
C ALA A 174 1.77 5.26 13.60
N ALA A 175 1.01 4.77 14.58
CA ALA A 175 0.28 5.64 15.51
C ALA A 175 1.22 6.50 16.38
N VAL A 176 2.36 5.95 16.81
CA VAL A 176 3.38 6.68 17.57
C VAL A 176 4.08 7.71 16.68
N ARG A 177 4.44 7.36 15.45
CA ARG A 177 5.05 8.26 14.47
C ARG A 177 4.15 9.45 14.18
N GLU A 178 2.90 9.20 13.81
CA GLU A 178 1.93 10.25 13.44
C GLU A 178 1.71 11.25 14.59
N VAL A 179 1.57 10.76 15.83
CA VAL A 179 1.48 11.63 17.01
C VAL A 179 2.72 12.50 17.15
N TYR A 180 3.90 11.92 17.01
CA TYR A 180 5.14 12.66 17.14
C TYR A 180 5.30 13.69 16.03
N GLU A 181 5.03 13.33 14.77
CA GLU A 181 5.12 14.21 13.61
C GLU A 181 4.17 15.41 13.71
N GLU A 182 2.93 15.19 14.15
CA GLU A 182 1.93 16.26 14.24
C GLU A 182 2.09 17.14 15.49
N THR A 183 2.56 16.58 16.62
CA THR A 183 2.44 17.23 17.95
C THR A 183 3.75 17.35 18.73
N ASN A 184 4.81 16.65 18.31
CA ASN A 184 6.08 16.47 19.02
C ASN A 184 5.96 15.79 20.40
N ILE A 185 4.81 15.16 20.68
CA ILE A 185 4.62 14.34 21.89
C ILE A 185 5.20 12.95 21.67
N GLN A 186 6.12 12.55 22.55
CA GLN A 186 6.58 11.17 22.61
C GLN A 186 5.54 10.35 23.36
N ALA A 187 5.14 9.21 22.81
CA ALA A 187 4.13 8.35 23.41
C ALA A 187 4.49 6.87 23.26
N LYS A 188 3.92 6.05 24.14
CA LYS A 188 4.09 4.60 24.15
C LYS A 188 2.76 3.92 23.87
N PHE A 189 2.75 3.03 22.89
CA PHE A 189 1.59 2.20 22.57
C PHE A 189 1.14 1.33 23.75
N GLN A 190 -0.17 1.31 24.01
CA GLN A 190 -0.80 0.51 25.07
C GLN A 190 -1.78 -0.55 24.51
N GLY A 191 -2.35 -0.32 23.33
CA GLY A 191 -3.32 -1.23 22.71
C GLY A 191 -4.13 -0.56 21.61
N ILE A 192 -4.93 -1.34 20.89
CA ILE A 192 -5.94 -0.81 19.97
C ILE A 192 -7.26 -0.65 20.74
N LEU A 193 -7.88 0.53 20.69
CA LEU A 193 -9.21 0.78 21.27
C LEU A 193 -10.30 0.28 20.33
N SER A 194 -10.17 0.60 19.05
CA SER A 194 -11.14 0.22 18.02
C SER A 194 -10.55 0.38 16.63
N PHE A 195 -11.29 -0.08 15.62
CA PHE A 195 -11.03 0.28 14.23
C PHE A 195 -12.34 0.62 13.54
N ARG A 196 -12.26 1.47 12.52
CA ARG A 196 -13.38 1.84 11.65
C ARG A 196 -13.12 1.32 10.25
N GLN A 197 -14.14 0.76 9.63
CA GLN A 197 -14.17 0.49 8.19
C GLN A 197 -14.99 1.56 7.47
N HIS A 198 -14.51 2.04 6.32
CA HIS A 198 -15.27 2.96 5.48
C HIS A 198 -15.01 2.69 3.99
N HIS A 199 -16.07 2.71 3.18
CA HIS A 199 -15.99 2.51 1.73
C HIS A 199 -16.10 3.85 1.00
N SER A 200 -15.52 3.91 -0.20
CA SER A 200 -15.55 5.13 -1.03
C SER A 200 -14.98 6.37 -0.31
N PHE A 201 -13.97 6.18 0.54
CA PHE A 201 -13.33 7.28 1.25
C PHE A 201 -12.67 8.24 0.25
N PRO A 202 -12.92 9.55 0.34
CA PRO A 202 -12.28 10.53 -0.55
C PRO A 202 -10.76 10.42 -0.47
N GLY A 203 -10.10 10.43 -1.64
CA GLY A 203 -8.63 10.30 -1.70
C GLY A 203 -8.09 8.88 -1.57
N ALA A 204 -8.93 7.86 -1.33
CA ALA A 204 -8.51 6.45 -1.26
C ALA A 204 -8.47 5.75 -2.64
N TRP A 205 -8.70 6.46 -3.74
CA TRP A 205 -8.59 5.94 -5.12
C TRP A 205 -9.37 4.62 -5.36
N GLY A 206 -10.58 4.54 -4.83
CA GLY A 206 -11.44 3.35 -4.93
C GLY A 206 -11.12 2.22 -3.96
N ARG A 207 -10.13 2.40 -3.07
CA ARG A 207 -9.84 1.48 -1.97
C ARG A 207 -10.73 1.80 -0.77
N SER A 208 -11.02 0.76 0.02
CA SER A 208 -11.68 0.92 1.31
C SER A 208 -10.68 1.39 2.37
N ASP A 209 -11.15 1.98 3.45
CA ASP A 209 -10.33 2.52 4.53
C ASP A 209 -10.52 1.65 5.78
N LEU A 210 -9.42 1.13 6.33
CA LEU A 210 -9.37 0.61 7.69
C LEU A 210 -8.61 1.61 8.56
N TYR A 211 -9.28 2.18 9.54
CA TYR A 211 -8.73 3.23 10.39
C TYR A 211 -8.65 2.74 11.84
N PHE A 212 -7.44 2.46 12.32
CA PHE A 212 -7.18 1.93 13.65
C PHE A 212 -6.97 3.06 14.66
N ILE A 213 -7.66 3.01 15.80
CA ILE A 213 -7.51 3.99 16.87
C ILE A 213 -6.74 3.33 18.01
N CYS A 214 -5.53 3.81 18.25
CA CYS A 214 -4.59 3.25 19.20
C CYS A 214 -4.62 4.04 20.51
N HIS A 215 -4.73 3.36 21.64
CA HIS A 215 -4.47 3.97 22.95
C HIS A 215 -2.96 4.09 23.13
N LEU A 216 -2.51 5.32 23.34
CA LEU A 216 -1.12 5.66 23.64
C LEU A 216 -1.04 6.36 24.99
N LYS A 217 0.06 6.13 25.72
CA LYS A 217 0.39 6.83 26.96
C LYS A 217 1.51 7.84 26.69
N PRO A 218 1.38 9.13 27.08
CA PRO A 218 2.43 10.11 26.86
C PRO A 218 3.67 9.79 27.70
N ILE A 219 4.83 10.04 27.12
CA ILE A 219 6.14 10.09 27.79
C ILE A 219 6.50 11.55 28.06
N THR A 220 6.15 12.45 27.14
CA THR A 220 6.28 13.91 27.28
C THR A 220 4.92 14.59 27.19
N THR A 221 4.81 15.81 27.69
CA THR A 221 3.56 16.59 27.67
C THR A 221 3.68 17.95 26.97
N ASP A 222 4.90 18.39 26.68
CA ASP A 222 5.18 19.69 26.07
C ASP A 222 4.90 19.64 24.56
N ILE A 223 3.84 20.32 24.14
CA ILE A 223 3.37 20.34 22.75
C ILE A 223 4.24 21.28 21.91
N GLN A 224 4.70 20.79 20.75
CA GLN A 224 5.25 21.62 19.67
C GLN A 224 4.71 21.10 18.33
N HIS A 225 3.54 21.60 17.93
CA HIS A 225 2.85 21.03 16.77
C HIS A 225 3.45 21.44 15.42
N CYS A 226 3.25 20.59 14.42
CA CYS A 226 3.68 20.83 13.05
C CYS A 226 2.91 22.00 12.41
N THR A 227 3.55 23.16 12.28
CA THR A 227 2.92 24.39 11.76
C THR A 227 2.52 24.32 10.27
N ARG A 228 2.97 23.30 9.54
CA ARG A 228 2.61 23.04 8.15
C ARG A 228 1.20 22.46 8.05
N GLU A 229 0.88 21.49 8.88
CA GLU A 229 -0.34 20.67 8.76
C GLU A 229 -1.36 20.97 9.85
N ILE A 230 -0.90 21.30 11.04
CA ILE A 230 -1.71 21.50 12.23
C ILE A 230 -1.86 22.99 12.52
N GLN A 231 -3.09 23.43 12.69
CA GLN A 231 -3.44 24.79 13.09
C GLN A 231 -3.34 24.98 14.60
N ASP A 232 -3.69 23.95 15.36
CA ASP A 232 -3.81 24.01 16.80
C ASP A 232 -3.70 22.61 17.40
N CYS A 233 -3.09 22.48 18.58
CA CYS A 233 -2.90 21.22 19.28
C CYS A 233 -2.97 21.48 20.79
N LYS A 234 -3.83 20.72 21.49
CA LYS A 234 -4.02 20.92 22.92
C LYS A 234 -4.37 19.62 23.65
N TRP A 235 -4.01 19.58 24.93
CA TRP A 235 -4.59 18.65 25.89
C TRP A 235 -6.01 19.11 26.23
N ILE A 236 -6.98 18.20 26.16
CA ILE A 236 -8.38 18.45 26.49
C ILE A 236 -8.81 17.49 27.58
N THR A 237 -9.36 18.02 28.67
CA THR A 237 -9.90 17.17 29.73
C THR A 237 -11.03 16.30 29.20
N LEU A 238 -11.15 15.10 29.77
CA LEU A 238 -12.24 14.19 29.44
C LEU A 238 -13.63 14.82 29.65
N GLU A 239 -13.77 15.66 30.68
CA GLU A 239 -15.00 16.37 30.97
C GLU A 239 -15.33 17.44 29.91
N GLU A 240 -14.35 18.25 29.52
CA GLU A 240 -14.53 19.27 28.46
C GLU A 240 -14.95 18.61 27.14
N ILE A 241 -14.25 17.56 26.71
CA ILE A 241 -14.50 16.96 25.40
C ILE A 241 -15.82 16.17 25.34
N LYS A 242 -16.26 15.56 26.45
CA LYS A 242 -17.58 14.91 26.53
C LYS A 242 -18.74 15.90 26.29
N ASN A 243 -18.54 17.15 26.68
CA ASN A 243 -19.53 18.21 26.55
C ASN A 243 -19.45 18.95 25.20
N ASP A 244 -18.43 18.68 24.38
CA ASP A 244 -18.28 19.30 23.06
C ASP A 244 -19.26 18.67 22.05
N GLN A 245 -20.19 19.48 21.54
CA GLN A 245 -21.16 19.07 20.53
C GLN A 245 -20.55 18.97 19.11
N HIS A 246 -19.35 19.51 18.92
CA HIS A 246 -18.64 19.62 17.63
C HIS A 246 -17.48 18.62 17.53
N ILE A 247 -17.69 17.39 17.97
CA ILE A 247 -16.79 16.26 17.73
C ILE A 247 -17.47 15.20 16.86
N SER A 248 -16.67 14.40 16.15
CA SER A 248 -17.19 13.34 15.29
C SER A 248 -17.86 12.20 16.10
N PRO A 249 -18.80 11.44 15.50
CA PRO A 249 -19.37 10.25 16.15
C PRO A 249 -18.33 9.20 16.56
N VAL A 250 -17.27 9.03 15.74
CA VAL A 250 -16.16 8.12 16.05
C VAL A 250 -15.40 8.61 17.28
N THR A 251 -15.10 9.91 17.34
CA THR A 251 -14.45 10.53 18.49
C THR A 251 -15.28 10.37 19.77
N ARG A 252 -16.61 10.54 19.70
CA ARG A 252 -17.51 10.27 20.84
C ARG A 252 -17.42 8.83 21.33
N ALA A 253 -17.43 7.86 20.42
CA ALA A 253 -17.31 6.44 20.78
C ALA A 253 -15.97 6.15 21.44
N VAL A 254 -14.87 6.71 20.93
CA VAL A 254 -13.53 6.57 21.51
C VAL A 254 -13.46 7.19 22.90
N ILE A 255 -14.02 8.38 23.11
CA ILE A 255 -14.07 9.05 24.41
C ILE A 255 -14.81 8.20 25.46
N ALA A 256 -15.89 7.52 25.05
CA ALA A 256 -16.60 6.60 25.94
C ALA A 256 -15.70 5.39 26.34
N MET A 257 -14.92 4.84 25.40
CA MET A 257 -13.95 3.78 25.70
C MET A 257 -12.83 4.28 26.61
N VAL A 258 -12.35 5.51 26.41
CA VAL A 258 -11.34 6.14 27.29
C VAL A 258 -11.89 6.32 28.70
N ASP A 259 -13.14 6.75 28.85
CA ASP A 259 -13.80 6.88 30.14
C ASP A 259 -13.93 5.54 30.88
N GLU A 260 -14.34 4.49 30.17
CA GLU A 260 -14.36 3.13 30.71
C GLU A 260 -12.94 2.64 31.04
N GLY A 261 -11.97 2.93 30.20
CA GLY A 261 -10.57 2.57 30.40
C GLY A 261 -9.96 3.19 31.65
N LEU A 262 -10.17 4.50 31.85
CA LEU A 262 -9.72 5.27 33.02
C LEU A 262 -10.43 4.88 34.32
N SER A 263 -11.70 4.48 34.25
CA SER A 263 -12.46 3.99 35.40
C SER A 263 -12.19 2.52 35.73
N THR A 264 -11.57 1.79 34.80
CA THR A 264 -11.14 0.40 34.96
C THR A 264 -9.62 0.30 34.82
N ASN A 265 -9.10 -0.87 34.43
CA ASN A 265 -7.66 -1.10 34.28
C ASN A 265 -7.25 -1.26 32.81
N TRP A 266 -7.97 -0.60 31.88
CA TRP A 266 -7.79 -0.65 30.42
C TRP A 266 -7.95 -2.02 29.74
N ARG A 267 -7.82 -3.14 30.46
CA ARG A 267 -7.88 -4.51 29.90
C ARG A 267 -9.19 -4.86 29.21
N LYS A 268 -10.30 -4.21 29.62
CA LYS A 268 -11.62 -4.43 29.04
C LYS A 268 -11.79 -3.76 27.67
N VAL A 269 -11.05 -2.68 27.42
CA VAL A 269 -11.22 -1.84 26.22
C VAL A 269 -10.06 -2.01 25.24
N ASN A 270 -8.84 -2.26 25.73
CA ASN A 270 -7.68 -2.45 24.88
C ASN A 270 -7.64 -3.86 24.28
N TRP A 271 -7.38 -3.92 22.98
CA TRP A 271 -6.83 -5.10 22.34
C TRP A 271 -5.31 -5.01 22.44
N GLU A 272 -4.74 -5.93 23.22
CA GLU A 272 -3.29 -6.03 23.40
C GLU A 272 -2.64 -6.67 22.18
N SER A 273 -1.38 -6.33 21.93
CA SER A 273 -0.60 -6.89 20.82
C SER A 273 0.42 -7.91 21.32
N LYS A 274 0.61 -8.99 20.54
CA LYS A 274 1.67 -9.97 20.77
C LYS A 274 2.30 -10.38 19.45
N VAL A 275 3.63 -10.28 19.36
CA VAL A 275 4.38 -10.83 18.24
C VAL A 275 4.40 -12.36 18.35
N MET A 276 4.00 -13.03 17.28
CA MET A 276 3.89 -14.48 17.20
C MET A 276 4.63 -15.03 15.98
N PRO A 277 5.18 -16.26 16.06
CA PRO A 277 5.83 -16.89 14.93
C PRO A 277 4.81 -17.24 13.84
N SER A 278 5.16 -16.99 12.58
CA SER A 278 4.38 -17.41 11.42
C SER A 278 4.62 -18.90 11.11
N VAL A 279 3.66 -19.52 10.42
CA VAL A 279 3.87 -20.84 9.80
C VAL A 279 4.88 -20.80 8.65
N TYR A 280 5.17 -19.60 8.13
CA TYR A 280 6.22 -19.38 7.14
C TYR A 280 7.57 -19.15 7.84
N PRO A 281 8.60 -19.97 7.56
CA PRO A 281 9.87 -19.90 8.27
C PRO A 281 10.52 -18.52 8.24
N GLY A 282 11.03 -18.08 9.40
CA GLY A 282 11.73 -16.81 9.55
C GLY A 282 10.83 -15.57 9.57
N GLN A 283 9.50 -15.74 9.60
CA GLN A 283 8.54 -14.64 9.64
C GLN A 283 7.76 -14.62 10.96
N THR A 284 7.26 -13.43 11.32
CA THR A 284 6.39 -13.18 12.47
C THR A 284 5.16 -12.40 12.05
N TYR A 285 4.12 -12.41 12.88
CA TYR A 285 2.98 -11.52 12.76
C TYR A 285 2.62 -10.95 14.13
N THR A 286 1.97 -9.79 14.15
CA THR A 286 1.44 -9.18 15.38
C THR A 286 -0.04 -9.55 15.52
N LEU A 287 -0.37 -10.31 16.57
CA LEU A 287 -1.74 -10.63 16.92
C LEU A 287 -2.30 -9.56 17.84
N PHE A 288 -3.45 -8.98 17.50
CA PHE A 288 -4.22 -8.09 18.37
C PHE A 288 -5.43 -8.84 18.92
N SER A 289 -5.60 -8.88 20.24
CA SER A 289 -6.72 -9.59 20.87
C SER A 289 -7.10 -8.98 22.20
N SER A 290 -8.39 -9.06 22.56
CA SER A 290 -8.83 -8.82 23.94
C SER A 290 -8.36 -9.95 24.86
N VAL A 291 -8.07 -9.62 26.12
CA VAL A 291 -7.67 -10.59 27.16
C VAL A 291 -8.90 -11.24 27.84
N CYS A 292 -10.12 -10.85 27.45
CA CYS A 292 -11.38 -11.33 28.01
C CYS A 292 -11.70 -12.79 27.67
#